data_AF-A0A062UHY1-F1
#
_entry.id   AF-A0A062UHY1-F1
#
_cell.length_a   1.000
_cell.length_b   1.000
_cell.length_c   1.000
_cell.angle_alpha   90.00
_cell.angle_beta   90.00
_cell.angle_gamma   90.00
#
_symmetry.space_group_name_H-M   'P 1'
#
loop_
_entity.id
_entity.type
_entity.pdbx_description
1 polymer ?
#
loop_
_entity_poly.entity_id
_entity_poly.type
_entity_poly.pdbx_seq_one_letter_code
_entity_poly.pdbx_strand_id
1 'polypeptide(L)'
;MGKVFVYSRRVKSGLAALGLMLAPGLAGAEPLVPLPPQPEGLAWPTHGWETGQMPSETAELIQPVIDRAMAGELADPMGETRAIVIIHHGKLVFETYREGFGPDTKQVSWSMAKSITSSLVGRAVKLGLIDDLDAPMPTPFEAGDPRADITWRQWLNMTDGLDYLEIGATDLMTNDVVQMMYGAGRFDVLQYAEDKLPPVHKPGTVWNYSTAGFHLISYALQQVSGAADFTDWFDRNLADPIGMDAVIEYDTAGTYLGGSLVWASARDFAKFGYLYLRDGMWEGRRLLPQGWVDFSRTDPEETDANTYGAGFWLTPSADPVPASQAAHSPPYDAFSAQGHEGQTIWIVPSRDLVIVHLGLMDNAGGNWPHLYEWNQEIARAFPLVAADADVPEEVDEAEETQ
;
A
#
# COMPACT_ATOMS: atom_id res chain seq x y z
N MET A 1 15.75 -47.39 11.65
CA MET A 1 15.10 -48.68 11.98
C MET A 1 13.73 -48.34 12.54
N GLY A 2 12.67 -48.69 11.80
CA GLY A 2 11.31 -48.22 12.08
C GLY A 2 10.53 -49.02 13.11
N LYS A 3 9.27 -48.60 13.25
CA LYS A 3 8.01 -49.29 13.61
C LYS A 3 7.23 -48.38 14.57
N VAL A 4 6.17 -47.72 14.13
CA VAL A 4 4.79 -48.24 13.92
C VAL A 4 4.27 -48.99 15.15
N PHE A 5 3.31 -48.39 15.84
CA PHE A 5 2.34 -49.09 16.66
C PHE A 5 0.93 -48.69 16.20
N VAL A 6 0.19 -49.70 15.75
CA VAL A 6 -1.26 -49.69 15.50
C VAL A 6 -1.94 -50.07 16.80
N TYR A 7 -3.02 -49.40 17.20
CA TYR A 7 -4.08 -50.07 17.95
C TYR A 7 -5.48 -49.58 17.58
N SER A 8 -6.38 -50.56 17.65
CA SER A 8 -7.67 -50.71 17.01
C SER A 8 -8.83 -49.87 17.57
N ARG A 9 -9.78 -49.55 16.69
CA ARG A 9 -11.16 -49.16 17.00
C ARG A 9 -11.89 -50.21 17.85
N ARG A 10 -12.67 -49.75 18.84
CA ARG A 10 -13.99 -50.32 19.17
C ARG A 10 -15.00 -49.20 19.40
N VAL A 11 -16.12 -49.33 18.71
CA VAL A 11 -17.32 -48.50 18.79
C VAL A 11 -18.25 -49.06 19.85
N LYS A 12 -18.88 -48.19 20.66
CA LYS A 12 -20.33 -48.23 20.96
C LYS A 12 -20.75 -47.02 21.82
N SER A 13 -21.37 -46.08 21.11
CA SER A 13 -22.53 -45.24 21.45
C SER A 13 -23.20 -45.41 22.82
N GLY A 14 -23.45 -44.27 23.47
CA GLY A 14 -24.62 -44.06 24.33
C GLY A 14 -24.38 -43.11 25.52
N LEU A 15 -24.55 -41.80 25.33
CA LEU A 15 -25.47 -40.92 26.10
C LEU A 15 -25.20 -39.47 25.71
N ALA A 16 -26.26 -38.76 25.31
CA ALA A 16 -26.24 -37.33 25.02
C ALA A 16 -26.01 -36.54 26.31
N ALA A 17 -24.87 -35.84 26.39
CA ALA A 17 -24.67 -34.73 27.30
C ALA A 17 -24.64 -33.47 26.45
N LEU A 18 -25.61 -32.58 26.67
CA LEU A 18 -25.69 -31.25 26.09
C LEU A 18 -24.56 -30.41 26.68
N GLY A 19 -23.36 -30.54 26.10
CA GLY A 19 -22.24 -29.66 26.41
C GLY A 19 -22.37 -28.39 25.58
N LEU A 20 -22.54 -27.24 26.23
CA LEU A 20 -22.22 -25.96 25.62
C LEU A 20 -20.77 -26.05 25.10
N MET A 21 -20.60 -26.20 23.78
CA MET A 21 -19.33 -25.88 23.15
C MET A 21 -19.21 -24.36 23.19
N LEU A 22 -18.43 -23.86 24.15
CA LEU A 22 -17.79 -22.57 23.99
C LEU A 22 -16.96 -22.67 22.71
N ALA A 23 -17.38 -21.91 21.69
CA ALA A 23 -16.59 -21.71 20.50
C ALA A 23 -15.17 -21.27 20.92
N PRO A 24 -14.10 -21.77 20.28
CA PRO A 24 -12.80 -21.15 20.44
C PRO A 24 -12.95 -19.70 19.96
N GLY A 25 -12.64 -18.76 20.86
CA GLY A 25 -12.71 -17.34 20.57
C GLY A 25 -11.90 -17.04 19.31
N LEU A 26 -12.55 -16.38 18.36
CA LEU A 26 -11.89 -15.62 17.33
C LEU A 26 -10.86 -14.73 18.04
N ALA A 27 -9.57 -14.94 17.77
CA ALA A 27 -8.57 -13.92 18.03
C ALA A 27 -9.00 -12.73 17.18
N GLY A 28 -9.66 -11.75 17.80
CA GLY A 28 -10.12 -10.56 17.10
C GLY A 28 -8.89 -9.83 16.59
N ALA A 29 -8.82 -9.58 15.28
CA ALA A 29 -7.93 -8.57 14.74
C ALA A 29 -8.11 -7.30 15.57
N GLU A 30 -7.02 -6.70 16.05
CA GLU A 30 -7.13 -5.42 16.73
C GLU A 30 -7.86 -4.43 15.81
N PRO A 31 -8.81 -3.65 16.33
CA PRO A 31 -9.54 -2.69 15.51
C PRO A 31 -8.56 -1.66 14.94
N LEU A 32 -8.67 -1.40 13.64
CA LEU A 32 -7.84 -0.42 12.95
C LEU A 32 -7.96 0.95 13.64
N VAL A 33 -6.84 1.66 13.79
CA VAL A 33 -6.85 3.04 14.29
C VAL A 33 -7.69 3.91 13.33
N PRO A 34 -8.67 4.69 13.81
CA PRO A 34 -9.46 5.56 12.94
C PRO A 34 -8.59 6.54 12.13
N LEU A 35 -9.00 6.81 10.89
CA LEU A 35 -8.33 7.80 10.04
C LEU A 35 -8.72 9.21 10.50
N PRO A 36 -7.75 10.11 10.77
CA PRO A 36 -8.06 11.45 11.24
C PRO A 36 -8.75 12.30 10.15
N PRO A 37 -9.76 13.11 10.50
CA PRO A 37 -10.44 13.98 9.54
C PRO A 37 -9.52 15.11 9.05
N GLN A 38 -9.94 15.81 7.99
CA GLN A 38 -9.31 17.07 7.59
C GLN A 38 -9.43 18.09 8.73
N PRO A 39 -8.33 18.74 9.17
CA PRO A 39 -8.39 19.78 10.20
C PRO A 39 -9.33 20.93 9.79
N GLU A 40 -10.18 21.36 10.71
CA GLU A 40 -11.15 22.43 10.45
C GLU A 40 -10.44 23.73 10.04
N GLY A 41 -10.94 24.37 8.99
CA GLY A 41 -10.40 25.63 8.47
C GLY A 41 -9.09 25.51 7.70
N LEU A 42 -8.46 24.33 7.63
CA LEU A 42 -7.26 24.10 6.85
C LEU A 42 -7.60 23.83 5.38
N ALA A 43 -6.97 24.58 4.47
CA ALA A 43 -7.14 24.37 3.03
C ALA A 43 -6.60 23.00 2.60
N TRP A 44 -7.23 22.40 1.59
CA TRP A 44 -6.71 21.19 0.95
C TRP A 44 -5.47 21.54 0.11
N PRO A 45 -4.47 20.66 0.01
CA PRO A 45 -3.20 20.97 -0.63
C PRO A 45 -3.25 20.85 -2.16
N THR A 46 -4.44 20.92 -2.78
CA THR A 46 -4.66 20.86 -4.24
C THR A 46 -3.78 21.88 -4.98
N HIS A 47 -3.62 23.07 -4.41
CA HIS A 47 -2.82 24.16 -4.98
C HIS A 47 -1.48 24.37 -4.25
N GLY A 48 -1.03 23.36 -3.51
CA GLY A 48 0.19 23.40 -2.71
C GLY A 48 -0.09 23.31 -1.21
N TRP A 49 0.95 22.94 -0.48
CA TRP A 49 0.87 22.73 0.97
C TRP A 49 0.90 24.05 1.74
N GLU A 50 -0.01 24.21 2.69
CA GLU A 50 0.20 25.18 3.76
C GLU A 50 1.41 24.73 4.61
N THR A 51 2.31 25.67 4.92
CA THR A 51 3.48 25.37 5.75
C THR A 51 3.13 25.49 7.23
N GLY A 52 3.66 24.56 8.01
CA GLY A 52 3.52 24.52 9.46
C GLY A 52 4.88 24.55 10.14
N GLN A 53 4.86 24.70 11.46
CA GLN A 53 6.04 24.47 12.28
C GLN A 53 5.96 23.07 12.87
N MET A 54 7.05 22.32 12.74
CA MET A 54 7.23 21.09 13.51
C MET A 54 7.30 21.44 15.01
N PRO A 55 6.70 20.62 15.90
CA PRO A 55 6.87 20.81 17.34
C PRO A 55 8.36 20.83 17.70
N SER A 56 8.78 21.76 18.56
CA SER A 56 10.22 21.95 18.87
C SER A 56 10.86 20.69 19.46
N GLU A 57 10.14 19.99 20.33
CA GLU A 57 10.58 18.71 20.91
C GLU A 57 10.76 17.63 19.85
N THR A 58 9.81 17.52 18.90
CA THR A 58 9.93 16.62 17.74
C THR A 58 11.13 16.99 16.87
N ALA A 59 11.31 18.28 16.57
CA ALA A 59 12.41 18.77 15.74
C ALA A 59 13.79 18.45 16.36
N GLU A 60 13.96 18.64 17.66
CA GLU A 60 15.19 18.28 18.38
C GLU A 60 15.49 16.77 18.31
N LEU A 61 14.46 15.92 18.34
CA LEU A 61 14.62 14.47 18.25
C LEU A 61 14.98 14.01 16.84
N ILE A 62 14.33 14.54 15.81
CA ILE A 62 14.48 14.02 14.44
C ILE A 62 15.57 14.69 13.62
N GLN A 63 16.01 15.91 13.96
CA GLN A 63 17.02 16.61 13.18
C GLN A 63 18.31 15.77 13.00
N PRO A 64 18.88 15.13 14.05
CA PRO A 64 20.04 14.27 13.88
C PRO A 64 19.78 13.04 13.01
N VAL A 65 18.54 12.55 12.97
CA VAL A 65 18.12 11.38 12.19
C VAL A 65 18.05 11.74 10.70
N ILE A 66 17.50 12.93 10.40
CA ILE A 66 17.45 13.49 9.05
C ILE A 66 18.86 13.83 8.57
N ASP A 67 19.69 14.47 9.40
CA ASP A 67 21.06 14.85 9.02
C ASP A 67 21.89 13.63 8.63
N ARG A 68 21.75 12.52 9.37
CA ARG A 68 22.41 11.24 9.02
C ARG A 68 21.94 10.70 7.67
N ALA A 69 20.62 10.66 7.43
CA ALA A 69 20.08 10.18 6.16
C ALA A 69 20.52 11.05 4.97
N MET A 70 20.54 12.38 5.15
CA MET A 70 21.00 13.33 4.13
C MET A 70 22.51 13.31 3.90
N ALA A 71 23.30 12.93 4.91
CA ALA A 71 24.73 12.69 4.77
C ALA A 71 25.05 11.35 4.06
N GLY A 72 24.07 10.44 3.99
CA GLY A 72 24.22 9.14 3.33
C GLY A 72 24.66 9.27 1.87
N GLU A 73 25.53 8.36 1.46
CA GLU A 73 25.94 8.15 0.07
C GLU A 73 25.51 6.74 -0.36
N LEU A 74 25.73 6.36 -1.62
CA LEU A 74 25.33 5.04 -2.13
C LEU A 74 25.89 3.84 -1.35
N ALA A 75 27.01 4.01 -0.64
CA ALA A 75 27.61 2.97 0.19
C ALA A 75 27.05 2.92 1.63
N ASP A 76 26.22 3.89 2.03
CA ASP A 76 25.50 3.86 3.29
C ASP A 76 24.38 2.81 3.25
N PRO A 77 24.03 2.14 4.36
CA PRO A 77 22.92 1.19 4.37
C PRO A 77 21.56 1.80 4.00
N MET A 78 21.32 3.10 4.17
CA MET A 78 20.13 3.77 3.63
C MET A 78 20.35 4.40 2.25
N GLY A 79 21.54 4.22 1.68
CA GLY A 79 21.93 4.79 0.40
C GLY A 79 21.88 6.31 0.38
N GLU A 80 21.68 6.84 -0.83
CA GLU A 80 21.53 8.27 -1.05
C GLU A 80 20.09 8.71 -0.79
N THR A 81 19.85 9.49 0.26
CA THR A 81 18.55 10.19 0.41
C THR A 81 18.48 11.40 -0.52
N ARG A 82 17.45 11.50 -1.36
CA ARG A 82 17.27 12.59 -2.34
C ARG A 82 16.24 13.62 -1.93
N ALA A 83 15.15 13.18 -1.29
CA ALA A 83 14.12 14.05 -0.76
C ALA A 83 13.47 13.45 0.47
N ILE A 84 13.21 14.30 1.46
CA ILE A 84 12.33 13.99 2.59
C ILE A 84 11.25 15.07 2.65
N VAL A 85 9.98 14.68 2.77
CA VAL A 85 8.85 15.58 2.99
C VAL A 85 8.01 15.01 4.13
N ILE A 86 7.66 15.84 5.11
CA ILE A 86 6.85 15.44 6.26
C ILE A 86 5.62 16.35 6.36
N ILE A 87 4.45 15.72 6.31
CA ILE A 87 3.15 16.35 6.52
C ILE A 87 2.63 15.95 7.89
N HIS A 88 2.28 16.91 8.73
CA HIS A 88 1.70 16.66 10.05
C HIS A 88 0.51 17.60 10.26
N HIS A 89 -0.63 17.06 10.67
CA HIS A 89 -1.89 17.81 10.78
C HIS A 89 -2.24 18.60 9.52
N GLY A 90 -2.07 17.97 8.36
CA GLY A 90 -2.35 18.55 7.05
C GLY A 90 -1.41 19.67 6.58
N LYS A 91 -0.35 19.97 7.33
CA LYS A 91 0.63 21.00 6.96
C LYS A 91 1.97 20.39 6.61
N LEU A 92 2.66 21.00 5.65
CA LEU A 92 4.07 20.73 5.37
C LEU A 92 4.91 21.30 6.52
N VAL A 93 5.38 20.43 7.41
CA VAL A 93 6.16 20.83 8.60
C VAL A 93 7.67 20.70 8.38
N PHE A 94 8.09 19.92 7.39
CA PHE A 94 9.49 19.75 7.05
C PHE A 94 9.65 19.27 5.61
N GLU A 95 10.68 19.78 4.94
CA GLU A 95 11.20 19.23 3.70
C GLU A 95 12.70 19.48 3.57
N THR A 96 13.40 18.56 2.93
CA THR A 96 14.79 18.75 2.52
C THR A 96 15.07 17.98 1.25
N TYR A 97 16.04 18.46 0.48
CA TYR A 97 16.41 17.94 -0.82
C TYR A 97 17.92 17.88 -0.96
N ARG A 98 18.43 16.82 -1.58
CA ARG A 98 19.84 16.71 -1.95
C ARG A 98 20.16 17.73 -3.04
N GLU A 99 21.43 18.14 -3.13
CA GLU A 99 21.92 18.95 -4.24
C GLU A 99 21.52 18.35 -5.60
N GLY A 100 20.93 19.18 -6.47
CA GLY A 100 20.40 18.77 -7.78
C GLY A 100 18.93 18.35 -7.77
N PHE A 101 18.33 18.16 -6.59
CA PHE A 101 16.90 17.89 -6.41
C PHE A 101 16.21 19.11 -5.77
N GLY A 102 14.89 19.21 -5.97
CA GLY A 102 14.08 20.29 -5.42
C GLY A 102 12.60 19.91 -5.30
N PRO A 103 11.77 20.86 -4.85
CA PRO A 103 10.37 20.61 -4.53
C PRO A 103 9.51 20.14 -5.71
N ASP A 104 9.91 20.51 -6.93
CA ASP A 104 9.18 20.16 -8.16
C ASP A 104 9.88 19.06 -8.97
N THR A 105 11.01 18.52 -8.47
CA THR A 105 11.75 17.46 -9.15
C THR A 105 10.96 16.16 -9.11
N LYS A 106 10.46 15.71 -10.27
CA LYS A 106 9.81 14.41 -10.40
C LYS A 106 10.85 13.30 -10.32
N GLN A 107 10.57 12.31 -9.48
CA GLN A 107 11.38 11.10 -9.33
C GLN A 107 10.48 9.88 -9.55
N VAL A 108 11.09 8.79 -10.01
CA VAL A 108 10.39 7.53 -10.28
C VAL A 108 9.90 6.92 -8.97
N SER A 109 8.64 6.47 -8.97
CA SER A 109 7.97 5.84 -7.83
C SER A 109 8.51 4.46 -7.53
N TRP A 110 9.04 3.78 -8.56
CA TRP A 110 9.15 2.33 -8.58
C TRP A 110 7.82 1.71 -8.12
N SER A 111 7.86 0.67 -7.29
CA SER A 111 6.66 -0.01 -6.80
C SER A 111 5.68 0.83 -5.96
N MET A 112 5.97 2.08 -5.58
CA MET A 112 4.92 2.97 -5.06
C MET A 112 3.77 3.17 -6.07
N ALA A 113 4.04 2.97 -7.37
CA ALA A 113 3.03 2.93 -8.44
C ALA A 113 1.91 1.92 -8.16
N LYS A 114 2.17 0.82 -7.45
CA LYS A 114 1.15 -0.19 -7.12
C LYS A 114 0.06 0.37 -6.24
N SER A 115 0.43 1.15 -5.21
CA SER A 115 -0.53 1.81 -4.33
C SER A 115 -1.39 2.83 -5.11
N ILE A 116 -0.77 3.55 -6.05
CA ILE A 116 -1.45 4.48 -6.95
C ILE A 116 -2.43 3.72 -7.85
N THR A 117 -2.00 2.62 -8.46
CA THR A 117 -2.84 1.75 -9.30
C THR A 117 -4.00 1.14 -8.50
N SER A 118 -3.76 0.70 -7.26
CA SER A 118 -4.81 0.24 -6.34
C SER A 118 -5.85 1.35 -6.11
N SER A 119 -5.43 2.59 -5.92
CA SER A 119 -6.36 3.72 -5.78
C SER A 119 -7.20 3.97 -7.05
N LEU A 120 -6.65 3.71 -8.24
CA LEU A 120 -7.42 3.79 -9.50
C LEU A 120 -8.49 2.69 -9.59
N VAL A 121 -8.22 1.49 -9.06
CA VAL A 121 -9.25 0.44 -8.91
C VAL A 121 -10.34 0.90 -7.95
N GLY A 122 -9.96 1.44 -6.78
CA GLY A 122 -10.93 2.02 -5.85
C GLY A 122 -11.75 3.14 -6.50
N ARG A 123 -11.10 4.01 -7.26
CA ARG A 123 -11.76 5.06 -8.03
C ARG A 123 -12.73 4.50 -9.07
N ALA A 124 -12.36 3.45 -9.79
CA ALA A 124 -13.22 2.77 -10.75
C ALA A 124 -14.45 2.14 -10.06
N VAL A 125 -14.29 1.54 -8.87
CA VAL A 125 -15.43 1.11 -8.03
C VAL A 125 -16.31 2.30 -7.66
N LYS A 126 -15.72 3.41 -7.22
CA LYS A 126 -16.48 4.63 -6.85
C LYS A 126 -17.27 5.21 -8.04
N LEU A 127 -16.78 5.02 -9.26
CA LEU A 127 -17.41 5.45 -10.50
C LEU A 127 -18.44 4.44 -11.05
N GLY A 128 -18.59 3.26 -10.43
CA GLY A 128 -19.49 2.20 -10.91
C GLY A 128 -18.98 1.48 -12.16
N LEU A 129 -17.66 1.47 -12.38
CA LEU A 129 -17.01 0.73 -13.46
C LEU A 129 -16.61 -0.69 -13.04
N ILE A 130 -16.50 -0.92 -11.72
CA ILE A 130 -16.23 -2.21 -11.11
C ILE A 130 -17.27 -2.38 -10.01
N ASP A 131 -18.19 -3.33 -10.19
CA ASP A 131 -19.30 -3.53 -9.25
C ASP A 131 -18.92 -4.45 -8.08
N ASP A 132 -18.03 -5.42 -8.33
CA ASP A 132 -17.66 -6.46 -7.37
C ASP A 132 -16.16 -6.81 -7.48
N LEU A 133 -15.46 -6.73 -6.35
CA LEU A 133 -14.04 -7.10 -6.29
C LEU A 133 -13.83 -8.62 -6.30
N ASP A 134 -14.86 -9.39 -5.97
CA ASP A 134 -14.84 -10.84 -5.97
C ASP A 134 -15.28 -11.44 -7.31
N ALA A 135 -15.58 -10.59 -8.31
CA ALA A 135 -15.77 -10.99 -9.69
C ALA A 135 -14.41 -11.14 -10.41
N PRO A 136 -14.31 -12.05 -11.41
CA PRO A 136 -13.14 -12.15 -12.28
C PRO A 136 -12.80 -10.80 -12.93
N MET A 137 -11.51 -10.46 -12.92
CA MET A 137 -10.99 -9.24 -13.52
C MET A 137 -10.92 -9.39 -15.06
N PRO A 138 -11.26 -8.35 -15.86
CA PRO A 138 -10.95 -8.33 -17.28
C PRO A 138 -9.47 -8.63 -17.53
N THR A 139 -9.18 -9.55 -18.45
CA THR A 139 -7.84 -10.14 -18.56
C THR A 139 -7.45 -10.39 -20.03
N PRO A 140 -6.15 -10.40 -20.38
CA PRO A 140 -5.70 -10.83 -21.70
C PRO A 140 -5.76 -12.36 -21.90
N PHE A 141 -6.00 -13.15 -20.85
CA PHE A 141 -6.01 -14.61 -20.97
C PHE A 141 -7.25 -15.15 -21.72
N GLU A 142 -7.04 -16.15 -22.56
CA GLU A 142 -8.09 -16.80 -23.35
C GLU A 142 -9.14 -17.51 -22.48
N ALA A 143 -10.35 -17.65 -23.02
CA ALA A 143 -11.44 -18.35 -22.33
C ALA A 143 -11.06 -19.81 -22.03
N GLY A 144 -11.17 -20.20 -20.75
CA GLY A 144 -10.79 -21.52 -20.26
C GLY A 144 -9.38 -21.60 -19.66
N ASP A 145 -8.60 -20.52 -19.75
CA ASP A 145 -7.40 -20.35 -18.93
C ASP A 145 -7.83 -20.07 -17.47
N PRO A 146 -7.37 -20.85 -16.47
CA PRO A 146 -7.73 -20.63 -15.07
C PRO A 146 -7.30 -19.26 -14.53
N ARG A 147 -6.32 -18.60 -15.17
CA ARG A 147 -5.89 -17.25 -14.80
C ARG A 147 -6.96 -16.20 -15.10
N ALA A 148 -7.89 -16.50 -16.01
CA ALA A 148 -9.01 -15.63 -16.34
C ALA A 148 -10.07 -15.55 -15.23
N ASP A 149 -10.06 -16.51 -14.29
CA ASP A 149 -10.99 -16.56 -13.16
C ASP A 149 -10.48 -15.82 -11.91
N ILE A 150 -9.27 -15.25 -11.96
CA ILE A 150 -8.67 -14.53 -10.83
C ILE A 150 -9.39 -13.19 -10.61
N THR A 151 -9.83 -12.96 -9.39
CA THR A 151 -10.65 -11.81 -9.01
C THR A 151 -9.82 -10.55 -8.80
N TRP A 152 -10.46 -9.38 -8.87
CA TRP A 152 -9.81 -8.10 -8.53
C TRP A 152 -9.21 -8.13 -7.11
N ARG A 153 -9.94 -8.69 -6.13
CA ARG A 153 -9.48 -8.80 -4.75
C ARG A 153 -8.20 -9.62 -4.63
N GLN A 154 -8.09 -10.73 -5.37
CA GLN A 154 -6.92 -11.59 -5.36
C GLN A 154 -5.72 -10.90 -6.02
N TRP A 155 -5.92 -10.20 -7.14
CA TRP A 155 -4.86 -9.42 -7.78
C TRP A 155 -4.33 -8.29 -6.90
N LEU A 156 -5.23 -7.50 -6.29
CA LEU A 156 -4.86 -6.39 -5.40
C LEU A 156 -4.06 -6.87 -4.19
N ASN A 157 -4.41 -8.04 -3.65
CA ASN A 157 -3.76 -8.65 -2.50
C ASN A 157 -2.58 -9.57 -2.86
N MET A 158 -2.18 -9.62 -4.14
CA MET A 158 -1.05 -10.44 -4.60
C MET A 158 -1.15 -11.92 -4.22
N THR A 159 -2.36 -12.47 -4.35
CA THR A 159 -2.65 -13.89 -4.09
C THR A 159 -3.11 -14.61 -5.35
N ASP A 160 -2.63 -14.18 -6.52
CA ASP A 160 -3.00 -14.72 -7.84
C ASP A 160 -2.56 -16.18 -8.06
N GLY A 161 -1.48 -16.62 -7.40
CA GLY A 161 -1.01 -18.00 -7.47
C GLY A 161 -0.17 -18.33 -8.71
N LEU A 162 0.34 -17.33 -9.43
CA LEU A 162 1.27 -17.53 -10.54
C LEU A 162 2.70 -17.82 -10.06
N ASP A 163 3.44 -18.54 -10.89
CA ASP A 163 4.89 -18.77 -10.71
C ASP A 163 5.64 -17.51 -11.13
N TYR A 164 5.82 -16.60 -10.18
CA TYR A 164 6.47 -15.31 -10.38
C TYR A 164 7.56 -15.09 -9.34
N LEU A 165 8.78 -14.78 -9.79
CA LEU A 165 9.95 -14.61 -8.94
C LEU A 165 10.48 -13.18 -9.03
N GLU A 166 10.17 -12.36 -8.03
CA GLU A 166 10.73 -11.01 -7.86
C GLU A 166 11.48 -10.88 -6.54
N ILE A 167 10.78 -11.02 -5.41
CA ILE A 167 11.41 -11.03 -4.09
C ILE A 167 12.13 -12.37 -3.89
N GLY A 168 13.40 -12.30 -3.47
CA GLY A 168 14.22 -13.48 -3.23
C GLY A 168 14.98 -14.01 -4.45
N ALA A 169 14.79 -13.41 -5.63
CA ALA A 169 15.62 -13.70 -6.80
C ALA A 169 17.09 -13.39 -6.52
N THR A 170 17.99 -14.32 -6.84
CA THR A 170 19.44 -14.17 -6.56
C THR A 170 20.22 -13.59 -7.72
N ASP A 171 19.62 -13.48 -8.90
CA ASP A 171 20.26 -12.96 -10.10
C ASP A 171 19.24 -12.32 -11.05
N LEU A 172 19.74 -11.47 -11.95
CA LEU A 172 18.92 -10.71 -12.89
C LEU A 172 18.27 -11.56 -13.98
N MET A 173 18.79 -12.77 -14.25
CA MET A 173 18.28 -13.63 -15.32
C MET A 173 17.06 -14.42 -14.89
N THR A 174 16.99 -14.78 -13.61
CA THR A 174 15.86 -15.49 -12.99
C THR A 174 14.80 -14.56 -12.40
N ASN A 175 15.14 -13.28 -12.22
CA ASN A 175 14.20 -12.28 -11.72
C ASN A 175 13.19 -11.86 -12.81
N ASP A 176 11.91 -12.19 -12.61
CA ASP A 176 10.84 -11.92 -13.56
C ASP A 176 10.57 -10.43 -13.78
N VAL A 177 10.62 -9.58 -12.74
CA VAL A 177 10.43 -8.13 -12.95
C VAL A 177 11.53 -7.56 -13.84
N VAL A 178 12.77 -8.03 -13.69
CA VAL A 178 13.89 -7.60 -14.54
C VAL A 178 13.69 -8.10 -15.98
N GLN A 179 13.33 -9.36 -16.17
CA GLN A 179 13.11 -9.90 -17.52
C GLN A 179 11.90 -9.29 -18.22
N MET A 180 10.84 -8.99 -17.47
CA MET A 180 9.62 -8.36 -17.95
C MET A 180 9.84 -6.88 -18.29
N MET A 181 10.50 -6.10 -17.42
CA MET A 181 10.64 -4.65 -17.62
C MET A 181 11.85 -4.25 -18.47
N TYR A 182 12.94 -5.02 -18.43
CA TYR A 182 14.21 -4.65 -19.05
C TYR A 182 14.77 -5.74 -19.99
N GLY A 183 14.34 -6.98 -19.82
CA GLY A 183 14.71 -8.13 -20.63
C GLY A 183 13.80 -8.34 -21.84
N ALA A 184 13.44 -9.60 -22.10
CA ALA A 184 12.67 -9.99 -23.28
C ALA A 184 11.23 -9.44 -23.26
N GLY A 185 10.64 -9.24 -22.09
CA GLY A 185 9.25 -8.78 -21.94
C GLY A 185 9.04 -7.28 -22.11
N ARG A 186 10.10 -6.46 -22.18
CA ARG A 186 10.00 -4.98 -22.09
C ARG A 186 9.13 -4.31 -23.16
N PHE A 187 8.83 -5.03 -24.23
CA PHE A 187 8.01 -4.53 -25.33
C PHE A 187 6.52 -4.81 -25.13
N ASP A 188 6.19 -5.86 -24.39
CA ASP A 188 4.83 -6.30 -24.10
C ASP A 188 4.85 -7.12 -22.80
N VAL A 189 4.53 -6.45 -21.70
CA VAL A 189 4.57 -7.07 -20.37
C VAL A 189 3.42 -8.07 -20.18
N LEU A 190 2.32 -7.92 -20.91
CA LEU A 190 1.19 -8.84 -20.85
C LEU A 190 1.50 -10.14 -21.59
N GLN A 191 2.14 -10.08 -22.75
CA GLN A 191 2.64 -11.27 -23.45
C GLN A 191 3.66 -12.01 -22.61
N TYR A 192 4.53 -11.29 -21.89
CA TYR A 192 5.44 -11.94 -20.93
C TYR A 192 4.68 -12.70 -19.85
N ALA A 193 3.67 -12.08 -19.23
CA ALA A 193 2.84 -12.72 -18.22
C ALA A 193 2.12 -13.96 -18.76
N GLU A 194 1.56 -13.88 -19.97
CA GLU A 194 0.90 -15.00 -20.64
C GLU A 194 1.87 -16.17 -20.88
N ASP A 195 3.05 -15.89 -21.44
CA ASP A 195 4.02 -16.90 -21.89
C ASP A 195 4.83 -17.54 -20.77
N LYS A 196 5.09 -16.78 -19.69
CA LYS A 196 6.12 -17.11 -18.70
C LYS A 196 5.59 -17.40 -17.30
N LEU A 197 4.37 -16.97 -16.97
CA LEU A 197 3.83 -17.08 -15.62
C LEU A 197 2.67 -18.10 -15.56
N PRO A 198 2.97 -19.41 -15.47
CA PRO A 198 1.95 -20.42 -15.31
C PRO A 198 1.32 -20.37 -13.90
N PRO A 199 0.05 -20.80 -13.75
CA PRO A 199 -0.57 -20.96 -12.44
C PRO A 199 0.03 -22.18 -11.71
N VAL A 200 0.53 -21.98 -10.49
CA VAL A 200 1.14 -23.04 -9.65
C VAL A 200 0.45 -23.21 -8.30
N HIS A 201 -0.34 -22.23 -7.88
CA HIS A 201 -1.17 -22.28 -6.68
C HIS A 201 -2.63 -21.94 -6.99
N LYS A 202 -3.53 -22.30 -6.08
CA LYS A 202 -4.92 -21.86 -6.16
C LYS A 202 -4.98 -20.35 -5.83
N PRO A 203 -5.65 -19.51 -6.62
CA PRO A 203 -5.84 -18.10 -6.28
C PRO A 203 -6.45 -17.92 -4.88
N GLY A 204 -5.98 -16.93 -4.14
CA GLY A 204 -6.37 -16.63 -2.76
C GLY A 204 -5.72 -17.50 -1.69
N THR A 205 -4.71 -18.32 -2.01
CA THR A 205 -4.13 -19.27 -1.02
C THR A 205 -2.66 -19.07 -0.68
N VAL A 206 -1.90 -18.38 -1.54
CA VAL A 206 -0.47 -18.10 -1.34
C VAL A 206 -0.21 -16.66 -1.74
N TRP A 207 0.41 -15.91 -0.85
CA TRP A 207 0.87 -14.56 -1.12
C TRP A 207 2.22 -14.59 -1.86
N ASN A 208 2.30 -13.83 -2.95
CA ASN A 208 3.53 -13.68 -3.72
C ASN A 208 3.62 -12.27 -4.30
N TYR A 209 4.62 -11.50 -3.86
CA TYR A 209 4.78 -10.12 -4.32
C TYR A 209 4.96 -10.02 -5.84
N SER A 210 4.01 -9.38 -6.53
CA SER A 210 3.90 -9.43 -7.99
C SER A 210 3.79 -8.07 -8.67
N THR A 211 4.87 -7.62 -9.33
CA THR A 211 4.80 -6.46 -10.25
C THR A 211 3.99 -6.79 -11.51
N ALA A 212 4.07 -8.02 -12.03
CA ALA A 212 3.29 -8.47 -13.18
C ALA A 212 1.78 -8.37 -12.92
N GLY A 213 1.33 -8.76 -11.73
CA GLY A 213 -0.08 -8.64 -11.33
C GLY A 213 -0.61 -7.20 -11.44
N PHE A 214 0.20 -6.20 -11.06
CA PHE A 214 -0.20 -4.80 -11.18
C PHE A 214 -0.18 -4.26 -12.62
N HIS A 215 0.59 -4.86 -13.54
CA HIS A 215 0.45 -4.58 -14.97
C HIS A 215 -0.81 -5.22 -15.57
N LEU A 216 -1.23 -6.39 -15.09
CA LEU A 216 -2.52 -6.99 -15.44
C LEU A 216 -3.70 -6.15 -14.91
N ILE A 217 -3.61 -5.63 -13.67
CA ILE A 217 -4.57 -4.65 -13.13
C ILE A 217 -4.62 -3.39 -14.01
N SER A 218 -3.46 -2.92 -14.48
CA SER A 218 -3.37 -1.75 -15.37
C SER A 218 -4.11 -1.98 -16.68
N TYR A 219 -3.92 -3.15 -17.31
CA TYR A 219 -4.70 -3.56 -18.48
C TYR A 219 -6.21 -3.57 -18.19
N ALA A 220 -6.62 -4.18 -17.07
CA ALA A 220 -8.02 -4.28 -16.71
C ALA A 220 -8.65 -2.90 -16.48
N LEU A 221 -7.93 -1.97 -15.84
CA LEU A 221 -8.32 -0.57 -15.68
C LEU A 221 -8.51 0.11 -17.03
N GLN A 222 -7.59 -0.09 -17.97
CA GLN A 222 -7.71 0.44 -19.34
C GLN A 222 -9.00 -0.09 -20.01
N GLN A 223 -9.33 -1.37 -19.84
CA GLN A 223 -10.57 -1.96 -20.38
C GLN A 223 -11.83 -1.36 -19.75
N VAL A 224 -11.95 -1.35 -18.42
CA VAL A 224 -13.17 -0.87 -17.74
C VAL A 224 -13.35 0.64 -17.85
N SER A 225 -12.26 1.40 -18.01
CA SER A 225 -12.33 2.84 -18.24
C SER A 225 -12.98 3.19 -19.58
N GLY A 226 -12.81 2.32 -20.59
CA GLY A 226 -13.19 2.60 -21.98
C GLY A 226 -12.52 3.85 -22.57
N ALA A 227 -11.48 4.36 -21.92
CA ALA A 227 -10.85 5.61 -22.30
C ALA A 227 -9.97 5.42 -23.55
N ALA A 228 -10.10 6.32 -24.52
CA ALA A 228 -9.22 6.35 -25.69
C ALA A 228 -7.79 6.80 -25.32
N ASP A 229 -7.67 7.60 -24.26
CA ASP A 229 -6.42 8.03 -23.65
C ASP A 229 -6.49 7.74 -22.15
N PHE A 230 -5.71 6.76 -21.71
CA PHE A 230 -5.69 6.36 -20.31
C PHE A 230 -4.95 7.37 -19.43
N THR A 231 -4.03 8.17 -19.98
CA THR A 231 -3.35 9.24 -19.24
C THR A 231 -4.34 10.33 -18.85
N ASP A 232 -5.17 10.78 -19.80
CA ASP A 232 -6.26 11.72 -19.50
C ASP A 232 -7.27 11.14 -18.50
N TRP A 233 -7.53 9.83 -18.56
CA TRP A 233 -8.38 9.18 -17.56
C TRP A 233 -7.72 9.16 -16.17
N PHE A 234 -6.43 8.85 -16.07
CA PHE A 234 -5.65 8.90 -14.83
C PHE A 234 -5.66 10.32 -14.23
N ASP A 235 -5.37 11.34 -15.04
CA ASP A 235 -5.31 12.73 -14.61
C ASP A 235 -6.67 13.17 -14.05
N ARG A 236 -7.75 13.01 -14.82
CA ARG A 236 -9.09 13.46 -14.40
C ARG A 236 -9.66 12.72 -13.21
N ASN A 237 -9.28 11.46 -13.01
CA ASN A 237 -9.90 10.61 -11.99
C ASN A 237 -9.07 10.46 -10.72
N LEU A 238 -7.78 10.80 -10.74
CA LEU A 238 -6.93 10.76 -9.56
C LEU A 238 -6.03 11.98 -9.42
N ALA A 239 -5.18 12.29 -10.41
CA ALA A 239 -4.12 13.27 -10.24
C ALA A 239 -4.65 14.71 -10.08
N ASP A 240 -5.48 15.18 -11.02
CA ASP A 240 -6.10 16.52 -10.97
C ASP A 240 -6.97 16.72 -9.71
N PRO A 241 -7.86 15.78 -9.33
CA PRO A 241 -8.65 15.92 -8.11
C PRO A 241 -7.85 16.20 -6.84
N ILE A 242 -6.64 15.62 -6.71
CA ILE A 242 -5.78 15.83 -5.54
C ILE A 242 -4.69 16.88 -5.80
N GLY A 243 -4.66 17.48 -6.99
CA GLY A 243 -3.65 18.44 -7.43
C GLY A 243 -2.24 17.84 -7.58
N MET A 244 -2.13 16.54 -7.84
CA MET A 244 -0.86 15.84 -8.05
C MET A 244 -0.38 16.06 -9.49
N ASP A 245 0.83 16.56 -9.68
CA ASP A 245 1.46 16.63 -11.01
C ASP A 245 2.33 15.38 -11.23
N ALA A 246 1.77 14.39 -11.93
CA ALA A 246 2.36 13.08 -12.13
C ALA A 246 2.46 12.70 -13.61
N VAL A 247 3.43 11.85 -13.93
CA VAL A 247 3.60 11.26 -15.27
C VAL A 247 3.58 9.74 -15.16
N ILE A 248 2.76 9.08 -15.96
CA ILE A 248 2.71 7.61 -16.05
C ILE A 248 3.40 7.13 -17.33
N GLU A 249 4.02 5.95 -17.28
CA GLU A 249 4.65 5.32 -18.45
C GLU A 249 3.89 4.10 -18.96
N TYR A 250 4.21 3.73 -20.20
CA TYR A 250 3.63 2.58 -20.90
C TYR A 250 4.74 1.73 -21.51
N ASP A 251 4.49 0.44 -21.69
CA ASP A 251 5.32 -0.37 -22.58
C ASP A 251 5.04 -0.03 -24.05
N THR A 252 5.76 -0.67 -24.98
CA THR A 252 5.56 -0.41 -26.41
C THR A 252 4.26 -0.98 -26.98
N ALA A 253 3.60 -1.89 -26.26
CA ALA A 253 2.29 -2.44 -26.60
C ALA A 253 1.13 -1.53 -26.14
N GLY A 254 1.42 -0.51 -25.30
CA GLY A 254 0.45 0.45 -24.79
C GLY A 254 -0.16 0.07 -23.44
N THR A 255 0.44 -0.87 -22.73
CA THR A 255 0.05 -1.24 -21.37
C THR A 255 0.59 -0.21 -20.39
N TYR A 256 -0.28 0.37 -19.55
CA TYR A 256 0.17 1.25 -18.46
C TYR A 256 1.07 0.46 -17.50
N LEU A 257 2.26 0.99 -17.20
CA LEU A 257 3.25 0.37 -16.32
C LEU A 257 2.98 0.65 -14.83
N GLY A 258 1.73 0.42 -14.39
CA GLY A 258 1.26 0.70 -13.02
C GLY A 258 1.84 -0.15 -11.91
N GLY A 259 2.62 -1.17 -12.26
CA GLY A 259 3.45 -1.91 -11.31
C GLY A 259 4.68 -1.14 -10.83
N SER A 260 5.14 -0.11 -11.55
CA SER A 260 6.49 0.45 -11.32
C SER A 260 6.74 1.89 -11.76
N LEU A 261 6.08 2.45 -12.77
CA LEU A 261 6.53 3.70 -13.42
C LEU A 261 5.51 4.83 -13.34
N VAL A 262 5.47 5.49 -12.18
CA VAL A 262 4.85 6.81 -11.98
C VAL A 262 5.92 7.79 -11.54
N TRP A 263 5.95 8.98 -12.12
CA TRP A 263 6.89 10.04 -11.77
C TRP A 263 6.16 11.19 -11.11
N ALA A 264 6.56 11.58 -9.92
CA ALA A 264 5.99 12.73 -9.23
C ALA A 264 7.03 13.36 -8.28
N SER A 265 6.77 14.59 -7.83
CA SER A 265 7.60 15.20 -6.79
C SER A 265 7.34 14.56 -5.42
N ALA A 266 8.25 14.75 -4.47
CA ALA A 266 8.03 14.30 -3.09
C ALA A 266 6.77 14.92 -2.46
N ARG A 267 6.46 16.18 -2.80
CA ARG A 267 5.24 16.88 -2.34
C ARG A 267 3.97 16.31 -2.97
N ASP A 268 4.06 15.83 -4.21
CA ASP A 268 2.95 15.21 -4.93
C ASP A 268 2.67 13.79 -4.42
N PHE A 269 3.71 13.01 -4.14
CA PHE A 269 3.57 11.75 -3.41
C PHE A 269 2.98 11.95 -2.01
N ALA A 270 3.31 13.05 -1.34
CA ALA A 270 2.68 13.38 -0.06
C ALA A 270 1.17 13.66 -0.20
N LYS A 271 0.71 14.26 -1.31
CA LYS A 271 -0.74 14.45 -1.58
C LYS A 271 -1.44 13.10 -1.74
N PHE A 272 -0.80 12.15 -2.41
CA PHE A 272 -1.31 10.78 -2.52
C PHE A 272 -1.40 10.09 -1.14
N GLY A 273 -0.35 10.17 -0.31
CA GLY A 273 -0.41 9.65 1.06
C GLY A 273 -1.51 10.31 1.90
N TYR A 274 -1.71 11.62 1.71
CA TYR A 274 -2.73 12.39 2.41
C TYR A 274 -4.16 12.01 2.00
N LEU A 275 -4.39 11.65 0.73
CA LEU A 275 -5.67 11.11 0.29
C LEU A 275 -6.05 9.86 1.11
N TYR A 276 -5.10 8.94 1.31
CA TYR A 276 -5.32 7.75 2.13
C TYR A 276 -5.47 8.09 3.62
N LEU A 277 -4.66 9.00 4.15
CA LEU A 277 -4.78 9.47 5.54
C LEU A 277 -6.15 10.11 5.83
N ARG A 278 -6.83 10.63 4.80
CA ARG A 278 -8.16 11.26 4.85
C ARG A 278 -9.29 10.34 4.36
N ASP A 279 -9.14 9.02 4.46
CA ASP A 279 -10.17 8.05 4.07
C ASP A 279 -10.66 8.21 2.61
N GLY A 280 -9.76 8.61 1.71
CA GLY A 280 -10.10 8.82 0.31
C GLY A 280 -11.00 10.05 0.06
N MET A 281 -11.16 10.94 1.05
CA MET A 281 -11.83 12.22 0.90
C MET A 281 -10.87 13.30 0.42
N TRP A 282 -11.35 14.18 -0.45
CA TRP A 282 -10.63 15.36 -0.91
C TRP A 282 -11.61 16.49 -1.23
N GLU A 283 -11.41 17.68 -0.65
CA GLU A 283 -12.28 18.86 -0.87
C GLU A 283 -13.79 18.57 -0.71
N GLY A 284 -14.14 17.77 0.32
CA GLY A 284 -15.53 17.37 0.58
C GLY A 284 -16.09 16.34 -0.42
N ARG A 285 -15.27 15.83 -1.33
CA ARG A 285 -15.63 14.78 -2.29
C ARG A 285 -14.99 13.46 -1.89
N ARG A 286 -15.78 12.37 -1.96
CA ARG A 286 -15.27 11.02 -1.76
C ARG A 286 -14.71 10.48 -3.09
N LEU A 287 -13.38 10.40 -3.19
CA LEU A 287 -12.70 9.88 -4.38
C LEU A 287 -12.60 8.36 -4.37
N LEU A 288 -12.32 7.76 -3.20
CA LEU A 288 -12.29 6.32 -2.98
C LEU A 288 -13.54 5.85 -2.20
N PRO A 289 -14.06 4.64 -2.43
CA PRO A 289 -15.21 4.10 -1.69
C PRO A 289 -14.98 4.12 -0.18
N GLN A 290 -16.06 4.24 0.59
CA GLN A 290 -15.97 4.10 2.04
C GLN A 290 -15.43 2.70 2.38
N GLY A 291 -14.50 2.62 3.34
CA GLY A 291 -13.84 1.37 3.71
C GLY A 291 -12.75 0.92 2.75
N TRP A 292 -12.48 1.64 1.65
CA TRP A 292 -11.39 1.29 0.73
C TRP A 292 -10.02 1.38 1.41
N VAL A 293 -9.79 2.44 2.19
CA VAL A 293 -8.51 2.60 2.91
C VAL A 293 -8.35 1.52 3.98
N ASP A 294 -9.43 1.15 4.67
CA ASP A 294 -9.42 0.04 5.63
C ASP A 294 -9.08 -1.29 4.94
N PHE A 295 -9.68 -1.57 3.78
CA PHE A 295 -9.32 -2.72 2.96
C PHE A 295 -7.84 -2.70 2.54
N SER A 296 -7.29 -1.54 2.16
CA SER A 296 -5.87 -1.37 1.83
C SER A 296 -4.91 -1.50 3.02
N ARG A 297 -5.39 -1.41 4.26
CA ARG A 297 -4.55 -1.56 5.46
C ARG A 297 -4.90 -2.81 6.28
N THR A 298 -5.58 -3.76 5.65
CA THR A 298 -5.97 -5.05 6.25
C THR A 298 -5.34 -6.18 5.46
N ASP A 299 -4.71 -7.13 6.16
CA ASP A 299 -4.21 -8.35 5.56
C ASP A 299 -5.38 -9.22 5.03
N PRO A 300 -5.24 -9.86 3.87
CA PRO A 300 -6.26 -10.74 3.34
C PRO A 300 -6.41 -12.02 4.19
N GLU A 301 -7.65 -12.30 4.61
CA GLU A 301 -7.99 -13.52 5.35
C GLU A 301 -7.63 -14.80 4.58
N GLU A 302 -7.34 -15.87 5.32
CA GLU A 302 -7.04 -17.21 4.79
C GLU A 302 -5.78 -17.30 3.90
N THR A 303 -4.89 -16.32 3.99
CA THR A 303 -3.59 -16.31 3.30
C THR A 303 -2.42 -16.28 4.29
N ASP A 304 -1.20 -16.38 3.77
CA ASP A 304 0.05 -16.16 4.52
C ASP A 304 0.57 -14.72 4.39
N ALA A 305 -0.18 -13.80 3.76
CA ALA A 305 0.10 -12.37 3.76
C ALA A 305 -0.16 -11.82 5.17
N ASN A 306 0.89 -11.65 5.96
CA ASN A 306 0.81 -10.99 7.28
C ASN A 306 1.44 -9.59 7.26
N THR A 307 1.62 -9.03 6.07
CA THR A 307 2.42 -7.82 5.82
C THR A 307 1.93 -7.00 4.61
N TYR A 308 0.77 -7.30 4.01
CA TYR A 308 0.33 -6.64 2.76
C TYR A 308 -1.20 -6.58 2.64
N GLY A 309 -1.73 -5.40 2.34
CA GLY A 309 -3.15 -5.17 2.06
C GLY A 309 -3.33 -4.33 0.79
N ALA A 310 -4.08 -4.83 -0.18
CA ALA A 310 -4.50 -4.17 -1.43
C ALA A 310 -3.65 -2.97 -1.91
N GLY A 311 -2.37 -3.22 -2.23
CA GLY A 311 -1.45 -2.20 -2.74
C GLY A 311 -0.47 -1.59 -1.71
N PHE A 312 -0.56 -1.93 -0.43
CA PHE A 312 0.24 -1.35 0.65
C PHE A 312 0.91 -2.41 1.51
N TRP A 313 2.12 -2.08 1.97
CA TRP A 313 2.80 -2.82 3.03
C TRP A 313 2.26 -2.43 4.39
N LEU A 314 2.00 -3.42 5.24
CA LEU A 314 1.50 -3.22 6.60
C LEU A 314 2.65 -3.30 7.61
N THR A 315 2.51 -2.60 8.72
CA THR A 315 3.41 -2.74 9.86
C THR A 315 2.89 -3.86 10.76
N PRO A 316 3.52 -5.05 10.76
CA PRO A 316 3.02 -6.16 11.57
C PRO A 316 3.09 -5.81 13.07
N SER A 317 1.98 -6.04 13.78
CA SER A 317 1.94 -5.95 15.23
C SER A 317 2.75 -7.10 15.86
N ALA A 318 3.64 -6.77 16.80
CA ALA A 318 4.28 -7.78 17.62
C ALA A 318 3.33 -8.11 18.78
N ASP A 319 2.47 -9.10 18.62
CA ASP A 319 1.55 -9.49 19.70
C ASP A 319 2.19 -10.50 20.68
N PRO A 320 2.22 -10.23 22.00
CA PRO A 320 1.98 -8.95 22.67
C PRO A 320 3.28 -8.17 22.86
N VAL A 321 3.22 -6.85 22.70
CA VAL A 321 4.31 -5.94 23.07
C VAL A 321 4.36 -5.85 24.60
N PRO A 322 5.49 -6.18 25.25
CA PRO A 322 5.66 -5.92 26.67
C PRO A 322 5.47 -4.42 26.97
N ALA A 323 4.72 -4.06 28.02
CA ALA A 323 4.44 -2.64 28.34
C ALA A 323 5.71 -1.77 28.50
N SER A 324 6.84 -2.37 28.86
CA SER A 324 8.16 -1.70 28.91
C SER A 324 8.72 -1.32 27.54
N GLN A 325 8.23 -1.94 26.48
CA GLN A 325 8.64 -1.73 25.08
C GLN A 325 7.63 -0.89 24.29
N ALA A 326 6.42 -0.66 24.81
CA ALA A 326 5.36 0.10 24.14
C ALA A 326 5.77 1.54 23.77
N ALA A 327 6.57 2.21 24.61
CA ALA A 327 7.13 3.54 24.28
C ALA A 327 8.17 3.51 23.14
N HIS A 328 8.72 2.33 22.84
CA HIS A 328 9.68 2.06 21.77
C HIS A 328 9.06 1.17 20.68
N SER A 329 7.74 0.98 20.70
CA SER A 329 7.05 0.20 19.69
C SER A 329 6.80 1.05 18.45
N PRO A 330 6.87 0.46 17.25
CA PRO A 330 6.44 1.13 16.04
C PRO A 330 4.97 1.60 16.17
N PRO A 331 4.52 2.68 15.49
CA PRO A 331 3.10 2.84 15.25
C PRO A 331 2.68 1.65 14.39
N TYR A 332 2.08 0.65 15.04
CA TYR A 332 1.62 -0.57 14.35
C TYR A 332 0.46 -0.29 13.39
N ASP A 333 -0.13 0.90 13.47
CA ASP A 333 -1.12 1.40 12.54
C ASP A 333 -0.52 2.04 11.28
N ALA A 334 0.81 2.10 11.17
CA ALA A 334 1.47 2.59 9.98
C ALA A 334 1.33 1.61 8.82
N PHE A 335 0.98 2.12 7.65
CA PHE A 335 0.99 1.39 6.38
C PHE A 335 1.68 2.24 5.33
N SER A 336 2.22 1.61 4.28
CA SER A 336 3.12 2.30 3.37
C SER A 336 3.09 1.82 1.93
N ALA A 337 3.22 2.78 1.01
CA ALA A 337 3.64 2.51 -0.35
C ALA A 337 5.17 2.41 -0.34
N GLN A 338 5.74 1.36 -0.94
CA GLN A 338 7.20 1.17 -1.00
C GLN A 338 7.63 0.83 -2.42
N GLY A 339 8.72 1.46 -2.86
CA GLY A 339 9.32 1.35 -4.18
C GLY A 339 10.82 1.06 -4.10
N HIS A 340 11.34 0.34 -5.09
CA HIS A 340 12.75 0.01 -5.22
C HIS A 340 13.68 1.23 -5.01
N GLU A 341 14.92 0.99 -4.58
CA GLU A 341 15.91 2.03 -4.26
C GLU A 341 15.52 3.00 -3.13
N GLY A 342 14.53 2.64 -2.30
CA GLY A 342 14.21 3.38 -1.10
C GLY A 342 13.13 4.45 -1.25
N GLN A 343 12.14 4.24 -2.12
CA GLN A 343 11.00 5.15 -2.21
C GLN A 343 9.95 4.72 -1.20
N THR A 344 9.50 5.62 -0.33
CA THR A 344 8.42 5.32 0.61
C THR A 344 7.44 6.48 0.77
N ILE A 345 6.16 6.13 0.91
CA ILE A 345 5.13 6.99 1.48
C ILE A 345 4.61 6.26 2.71
N TRP A 346 4.99 6.74 3.89
CA TRP A 346 4.53 6.23 5.17
C TRP A 346 3.35 7.04 5.68
N ILE A 347 2.29 6.34 6.07
CA ILE A 347 1.04 6.94 6.53
C ILE A 347 0.78 6.42 7.94
N VAL A 348 0.64 7.33 8.92
CA VAL A 348 0.49 6.98 10.33
C VAL A 348 -0.76 7.67 10.90
N PRO A 349 -1.92 6.97 10.88
CA PRO A 349 -3.21 7.51 11.33
C PRO A 349 -3.19 8.08 12.74
N SER A 350 -2.63 7.34 13.70
CA SER A 350 -2.55 7.70 15.13
C SER A 350 -1.76 8.98 15.39
N ARG A 351 -1.05 9.51 14.39
CA ARG A 351 -0.22 10.71 14.49
C ARG A 351 -0.56 11.76 13.44
N ASP A 352 -1.62 11.55 12.65
CA ASP A 352 -2.00 12.44 11.54
C ASP A 352 -0.79 12.88 10.69
N LEU A 353 -0.02 11.87 10.28
CA LEU A 353 1.34 12.03 9.76
C LEU A 353 1.51 11.29 8.42
N VAL A 354 2.13 11.98 7.46
CA VAL A 354 2.67 11.40 6.23
C VAL A 354 4.15 11.70 6.14
N ILE A 355 4.98 10.68 5.91
CA ILE A 355 6.42 10.81 5.67
C ILE A 355 6.71 10.30 4.27
N VAL A 356 7.26 11.14 3.41
CA VAL A 356 7.78 10.74 2.10
C VAL A 356 9.28 10.74 2.15
N HIS A 357 9.88 9.63 1.74
CA HIS A 357 11.32 9.49 1.52
C HIS A 357 11.54 9.03 0.09
N LEU A 358 12.37 9.76 -0.66
CA LEU A 358 12.82 9.36 -2.00
C LEU A 358 14.33 9.21 -1.97
N GLY A 359 14.84 8.10 -2.49
CA GLY A 359 16.24 7.72 -2.36
C GLY A 359 16.82 7.04 -3.59
N LEU A 360 18.10 6.70 -3.47
CA LEU A 360 18.82 5.77 -4.32
C LEU A 360 19.63 4.84 -3.42
N MET A 361 18.99 3.77 -2.98
CA MET A 361 19.60 2.67 -2.23
C MET A 361 20.17 1.62 -3.18
N ASP A 362 21.29 1.00 -2.78
CA ASP A 362 21.64 -0.27 -3.38
C ASP A 362 20.62 -1.36 -2.99
N ASN A 363 20.63 -2.48 -3.71
CA ASN A 363 19.73 -3.60 -3.43
C ASN A 363 20.40 -4.66 -2.53
N ALA A 364 21.21 -4.24 -1.55
CA ALA A 364 21.75 -5.12 -0.53
C ALA A 364 20.72 -5.34 0.58
N GLY A 365 20.61 -6.58 1.07
CA GLY A 365 19.54 -7.00 1.99
C GLY A 365 19.50 -6.28 3.36
N GLY A 366 20.46 -5.41 3.68
CA GLY A 366 20.45 -4.61 4.91
C GLY A 366 19.63 -3.33 4.83
N ASN A 367 19.35 -2.82 3.63
CA ASN A 367 18.94 -1.43 3.47
C ASN A 367 17.48 -1.16 3.88
N TRP A 368 16.58 -2.06 3.49
CA TRP A 368 15.16 -1.97 3.81
C TRP A 368 14.88 -1.99 5.32
N PRO A 369 15.50 -2.87 6.14
CA PRO A 369 15.43 -2.78 7.59
C PRO A 369 15.86 -1.42 8.14
N HIS A 370 16.95 -0.82 7.64
CA HIS A 370 17.40 0.50 8.10
C HIS A 370 16.43 1.61 7.72
N LEU A 371 15.89 1.61 6.49
CA LEU A 371 14.87 2.58 6.08
C LEU A 371 13.57 2.42 6.88
N TYR A 372 13.19 1.18 7.18
CA TYR A 372 12.04 0.89 8.02
C TYR A 372 12.27 1.46 9.44
N GLU A 373 13.41 1.17 10.07
CA GLU A 373 13.79 1.73 11.37
C GLU A 373 13.84 3.25 11.37
N TRP A 374 14.35 3.86 10.30
CA TRP A 374 14.39 5.30 10.13
C TRP A 374 12.98 5.91 10.11
N ASN A 375 12.07 5.38 9.30
CA ASN A 375 10.68 5.86 9.27
C ASN A 375 10.01 5.70 10.63
N GLN A 376 10.30 4.61 11.33
CA GLN A 376 9.81 4.34 12.68
C GLN A 376 10.32 5.36 13.71
N GLU A 377 11.61 5.70 13.65
CA GLU A 377 12.23 6.71 14.53
C GLU A 377 11.61 8.09 14.30
N ILE A 378 11.44 8.50 13.03
CA ILE A 378 10.76 9.75 12.69
C ILE A 378 9.32 9.75 13.19
N ALA A 379 8.54 8.69 12.89
CA ALA A 379 7.13 8.63 13.26
C ALA A 379 6.91 8.72 14.78
N ARG A 380 7.73 8.04 15.59
CA ARG A 380 7.60 8.05 17.05
C ARG A 380 7.84 9.41 17.70
N ALA A 381 8.57 10.30 17.03
CA ALA A 381 8.85 11.63 17.55
C ALA A 381 7.64 12.58 17.44
N PHE A 382 6.66 12.25 16.59
CA PHE A 382 5.44 13.04 16.46
C PHE A 382 4.41 12.65 17.53
N PRO A 383 3.65 13.62 18.09
CA PRO A 383 2.63 13.34 19.10
C PRO A 383 1.52 12.42 18.56
N LEU A 384 0.83 11.74 19.46
CA LEU A 384 -0.43 11.07 19.10
C LEU A 384 -1.50 12.13 18.84
N VAL A 385 -2.40 11.86 17.90
CA VAL A 385 -3.69 12.55 17.81
C VAL A 385 -4.40 12.33 19.14
N ALA A 386 -4.86 13.41 19.77
CA ALA A 386 -5.66 13.27 20.98
C ALA A 386 -6.87 12.40 20.65
N ALA A 387 -7.11 11.33 21.42
CA ALA A 387 -8.38 10.63 21.33
C ALA A 387 -9.46 11.65 21.70
N ASP A 388 -10.26 12.10 20.73
CA ASP A 388 -11.34 13.03 20.99
C ASP A 388 -12.23 12.47 22.10
N ALA A 389 -12.23 13.16 23.24
CA ALA A 389 -13.38 13.15 24.13
C ALA A 389 -14.51 13.83 23.35
N ASP A 390 -15.68 13.20 23.31
CA ASP A 390 -16.89 13.60 22.59
C ASP A 390 -16.98 13.14 21.13
N VAL A 391 -17.25 11.85 20.95
CA VAL A 391 -18.12 11.40 19.85
C VAL A 391 -19.55 11.83 20.22
N PRO A 392 -20.21 12.75 19.50
CA PRO A 392 -21.62 13.04 19.72
C PRO A 392 -22.44 11.80 19.35
N GLU A 393 -23.33 11.36 20.25
CA GLU A 393 -24.30 10.29 19.95
C GLU A 393 -25.02 10.58 18.63
N GLU A 394 -25.07 9.59 17.74
CA GLU A 394 -25.92 9.60 16.56
C GLU A 394 -27.35 9.95 16.98
N VAL A 395 -27.86 11.06 16.45
CA VAL A 395 -29.25 11.44 16.63
C VAL A 395 -30.07 10.54 15.71
N ASP A 396 -30.80 9.59 16.30
CA ASP A 396 -31.83 8.78 15.65
C ASP A 396 -32.74 9.69 14.79
N GLU A 397 -32.76 9.45 13.47
CA GLU A 397 -33.76 10.01 12.57
C GLU A 397 -35.13 9.42 12.95
N ALA A 398 -35.87 10.14 13.78
CA ALA A 398 -37.27 9.85 14.03
C ALA A 398 -38.08 10.09 12.75
N GLU A 399 -38.81 9.06 12.36
CA GLU A 399 -39.82 9.03 11.31
C GLU A 399 -40.80 10.23 11.42
N GLU A 400 -40.80 11.09 10.39
CA GLU A 400 -42.00 11.85 10.02
C GLU A 400 -42.44 11.41 8.62
N THR A 401 -43.48 10.58 8.56
CA THR A 401 -44.35 10.50 7.38
C THR A 401 -45.80 10.65 7.80
N GLN A 402 -46.45 11.66 7.22
CA GLN A 402 -47.89 11.90 7.23
C GLN A 402 -48.67 10.83 6.47
#